data_AF-A0A9E4T0A1-F1
#
_entry.id   AF-A0A9E4T0A1-F1
#
_cell.length_a   1.000
_cell.length_b   1.000
_cell.length_c   1.000
_cell.angle_alpha   90.00
_cell.angle_beta   90.00
_cell.angle_gamma   90.00
#
_symmetry.space_group_name_H-M   'P 1'
#
loop_
_entity.id
_entity.type
_entity.pdbx_description
1 polymer ?
#
loop_
_entity_poly.entity_id
_entity_poly.type
_entity_poly.pdbx_seq_one_letter_code
_entity_poly.pdbx_strand_id
1 'polypeptide(L)'
;MAKQTTMDERTIRTRLDFLGFTSSDAELLRSMKPWADQAINGFVKEFYDYQFKDPEFASIIRSNGATQDGLESAQAGYARMLFDGYPDMGYVNRRMAIGELHARINITPQWYITSYHFYFEMFYPRVREEAGEKADQAASALNKLLNFDQALIMDTYINGLMDQMRGLVTQVASTAVSLAEASGQLSTTAEQAGQAVQGIATTSQVVACASEEQSVKSTEVTNGMGQLSRAIEQVAQGSQQQASAVEQAAAIVNQVSTATQEVARNAQSAAEGSRQAGEAATAGSQMVEKTLAGMDKIKNAVDTASQRISGLGDQSAEIGKIVSV
;
A
#
# COMPACT_ATOMS: atom_id res chain seq x y z
N MET A 1 -0.06 -52.22 2.14
CA MET A 1 1.13 -52.51 2.95
C MET A 1 1.56 -53.94 2.67
N ALA A 2 2.60 -54.14 1.86
CA ALA A 2 3.22 -55.46 1.79
C ALA A 2 3.86 -55.70 3.17
N LYS A 3 3.44 -56.75 3.88
CA LYS A 3 4.12 -57.18 5.11
C LYS A 3 5.59 -57.34 4.76
N GLN A 4 6.44 -56.54 5.39
CA GLN A 4 7.86 -56.82 5.46
C GLN A 4 7.94 -58.25 6.02
N THR A 5 8.33 -59.20 5.18
CA THR A 5 8.36 -60.60 5.60
C THR A 5 9.52 -60.69 6.57
N THR A 6 9.21 -60.62 7.85
CA THR A 6 10.21 -60.70 8.91
C THR A 6 10.93 -62.02 8.72
N MET A 7 12.23 -61.95 8.47
CA MET A 7 13.05 -63.15 8.28
C MET A 7 13.00 -63.95 9.58
N ASP A 8 12.37 -65.11 9.55
CA ASP A 8 12.29 -66.03 10.69
C ASP A 8 13.11 -67.29 10.42
N GLU A 9 13.38 -68.07 11.47
CA GLU A 9 14.21 -69.28 11.36
C GLU A 9 13.65 -70.29 10.35
N ARG A 10 12.31 -70.35 10.20
CA ARG A 10 11.66 -71.22 9.21
C ARG A 10 11.97 -70.76 7.78
N THR A 11 11.90 -69.46 7.52
CA THR A 11 12.19 -68.87 6.22
C THR A 11 13.66 -69.05 5.86
N ILE A 12 14.57 -68.87 6.83
CA ILE A 12 16.01 -69.13 6.65
C ILE A 12 16.24 -70.58 6.24
N ARG A 13 15.69 -71.54 7.00
CA ARG A 13 15.80 -72.98 6.69
C ARG A 13 15.24 -73.28 5.30
N THR A 14 14.05 -72.79 4.98
CA THR A 14 13.42 -73.00 3.67
C THR A 14 14.28 -72.51 2.51
N ARG A 15 14.91 -71.33 2.65
CA ARG A 15 15.81 -70.76 1.63
C ARG A 15 17.11 -71.56 1.49
N LEU A 16 17.68 -72.03 2.60
CA LEU A 16 18.86 -72.89 2.59
C LEU A 16 18.55 -74.27 1.99
N ASP A 17 17.39 -74.85 2.32
CA ASP A 17 16.91 -76.11 1.76
C ASP A 17 16.70 -76.00 0.24
N PHE A 18 16.16 -74.87 -0.24
CA PHE A 18 16.02 -74.60 -1.68
C PHE A 18 17.37 -74.58 -2.41
N LEU A 19 18.43 -74.11 -1.75
CA LEU A 19 19.81 -74.14 -2.26
C LEU A 19 20.49 -75.52 -2.07
N GLY A 20 19.82 -76.46 -1.42
CA GLY A 20 20.36 -77.77 -1.08
C GLY A 20 21.49 -77.72 -0.04
N PHE A 21 21.49 -76.73 0.85
CA PHE A 21 22.46 -76.62 1.94
C PHE A 21 22.06 -77.49 3.13
N THR A 22 22.82 -78.55 3.36
CA THR A 22 22.51 -79.63 4.31
C THR A 22 23.37 -79.57 5.57
N SER A 23 23.02 -80.37 6.59
CA SER A 23 23.85 -80.52 7.80
C SER A 23 25.25 -81.03 7.48
N SER A 24 25.39 -81.88 6.46
CA SER A 24 26.70 -82.35 6.01
C SER A 24 27.53 -81.22 5.41
N ASP A 25 26.92 -80.27 4.69
CA ASP A 25 27.60 -79.08 4.17
C ASP A 25 28.07 -78.19 5.34
N ALA A 26 27.19 -77.94 6.32
CA ALA A 26 27.50 -77.14 7.50
C ALA A 26 28.62 -77.75 8.36
N GLU A 27 28.58 -79.07 8.60
CA GLU A 27 29.62 -79.77 9.36
C GLU A 27 30.96 -79.80 8.62
N LEU A 28 30.95 -79.95 7.29
CA LEU A 28 32.15 -79.90 6.48
C LEU A 28 32.83 -78.53 6.57
N LEU A 29 32.08 -77.44 6.35
CA LEU A 29 32.63 -76.09 6.50
C LEU A 29 33.11 -75.85 7.94
N ARG A 30 32.36 -76.31 8.95
CA ARG A 30 32.77 -76.18 10.36
C ARG A 30 34.08 -76.90 10.67
N SER A 31 34.33 -78.05 10.06
CA SER A 31 35.58 -78.79 10.24
C SER A 31 36.82 -78.03 9.72
N MET A 32 36.62 -77.13 8.75
CA MET A 32 37.67 -76.29 8.17
C MET A 32 37.91 -74.98 8.94
N LYS A 33 37.16 -74.71 10.01
CA LYS A 33 37.26 -73.46 10.79
C LYS A 33 38.68 -73.15 11.29
N PRO A 34 39.47 -74.10 11.84
CA PRO A 34 40.83 -73.81 12.30
C PRO A 34 41.75 -73.31 11.18
N TRP A 35 41.61 -73.87 9.98
CA TRP A 35 42.31 -73.41 8.78
C TRP A 35 41.81 -72.01 8.37
N ALA A 36 40.49 -71.82 8.33
CA ALA A 36 39.89 -70.55 7.95
C ALA A 36 40.36 -69.40 8.85
N ASP A 37 40.45 -69.63 10.16
CA ASP A 37 40.90 -68.62 11.13
C ASP A 37 42.34 -68.13 10.85
N GLN A 38 43.18 -68.98 10.25
CA GLN A 38 44.56 -68.65 9.84
C GLN A 38 44.61 -68.04 8.42
N ALA A 39 43.86 -68.60 7.47
CA ALA A 39 43.94 -68.24 6.05
C ALA A 39 43.20 -66.94 5.69
N ILE A 40 42.11 -66.60 6.40
CA ILE A 40 41.18 -65.55 5.98
C ILE A 40 41.81 -64.15 5.94
N ASN A 41 42.71 -63.81 6.87
CA ASN A 41 43.33 -62.48 6.87
C ASN A 41 44.17 -62.26 5.60
N GLY A 42 44.88 -63.28 5.13
CA GLY A 42 45.65 -63.22 3.89
C GLY A 42 44.75 -63.07 2.67
N PHE A 43 43.66 -63.86 2.61
CA PHE A 43 42.66 -63.76 1.55
C PHE A 43 42.02 -62.37 1.47
N VAL A 44 41.56 -61.83 2.60
CA VAL A 44 40.83 -60.56 2.62
C VAL A 44 41.73 -59.38 2.27
N LYS A 45 43.00 -59.43 2.67
CA LYS A 45 43.99 -58.46 2.24
C LYS A 45 44.15 -58.48 0.71
N GLU A 46 44.33 -59.65 0.11
CA GLU A 46 44.44 -59.79 -1.35
C GLU A 46 43.17 -59.32 -2.07
N PHE A 47 42.00 -59.64 -1.51
CA PHE A 47 40.68 -59.24 -2.00
C PHE A 47 40.50 -57.72 -2.10
N TYR A 48 40.91 -56.97 -1.07
CA TYR A 48 40.83 -55.51 -1.10
C TYR A 48 42.02 -54.86 -1.81
N ASP A 49 43.23 -55.40 -1.71
CA ASP A 49 44.38 -54.94 -2.50
C ASP A 49 44.06 -55.00 -4.01
N TYR A 50 43.27 -55.98 -4.46
CA TYR A 50 42.78 -56.02 -5.84
C TYR A 50 41.75 -54.92 -6.12
N GLN A 51 40.69 -54.82 -5.31
CA GLN A 51 39.60 -53.87 -5.57
C GLN A 51 40.02 -52.40 -5.45
N PHE A 52 40.94 -52.07 -4.55
CA PHE A 52 41.48 -50.73 -4.41
C PHE A 52 42.42 -50.31 -5.55
N LYS A 53 42.78 -51.22 -6.48
CA LYS A 53 43.42 -50.84 -7.76
C LYS A 53 42.47 -50.06 -8.66
N ASP A 54 41.15 -50.25 -8.49
CA ASP A 54 40.15 -49.46 -9.19
C ASP A 54 39.97 -48.10 -8.47
N PRO A 55 40.30 -46.98 -9.14
CA PRO A 55 40.17 -45.65 -8.54
C PRO A 55 38.73 -45.28 -8.18
N GLU A 56 37.74 -45.79 -8.93
CA GLU A 56 36.32 -45.52 -8.69
C GLU A 56 35.86 -46.20 -7.40
N PHE A 57 36.16 -47.49 -7.25
CA PHE A 57 35.88 -48.23 -6.01
C PHE A 57 36.51 -47.53 -4.79
N ALA A 58 37.80 -47.19 -4.88
CA ALA A 58 38.51 -46.53 -3.79
C ALA A 58 37.90 -45.14 -3.47
N SER A 59 37.40 -44.42 -4.48
CA SER A 59 36.72 -43.14 -4.30
C SER A 59 35.40 -43.30 -3.54
N ILE A 60 34.58 -44.30 -3.89
CA ILE A 60 33.29 -44.56 -3.24
C ILE A 60 33.49 -44.92 -1.77
N ILE A 61 34.49 -45.73 -1.44
CA ILE A 61 34.77 -46.10 -0.05
C ILE A 61 35.21 -44.88 0.77
N ARG A 62 36.14 -44.07 0.23
CA ARG A 62 36.62 -42.86 0.92
C ARG A 62 35.53 -41.82 1.13
N SER A 63 34.65 -41.61 0.15
CA SER A 63 33.56 -40.64 0.26
C SER A 63 32.54 -41.00 1.33
N ASN A 64 32.44 -42.30 1.68
CA ASN A 64 31.60 -42.81 2.76
C ASN A 64 32.33 -42.93 4.11
N GLY A 65 33.55 -42.43 4.23
CA GLY A 65 34.30 -42.39 5.49
C GLY A 65 34.84 -43.73 5.97
N ALA A 66 34.89 -44.75 5.09
CA ALA A 66 35.48 -46.05 5.40
C ALA A 66 36.95 -46.12 4.96
N THR A 67 37.72 -47.00 5.60
CA THR A 67 39.13 -47.27 5.27
C THR A 67 39.29 -48.70 4.75
N GLN A 68 40.35 -48.94 3.98
CA GLN A 68 40.69 -50.29 3.52
C GLN A 68 40.85 -51.24 4.71
N ASP A 69 41.65 -50.90 5.71
CA ASP A 69 41.86 -51.71 6.92
C ASP A 69 40.54 -52.04 7.66
N GLY A 70 39.61 -51.06 7.72
CA GLY A 70 38.30 -51.26 8.34
C GLY A 70 37.44 -52.25 7.57
N LEU A 71 37.44 -52.14 6.23
CA LEU A 71 36.75 -53.08 5.34
C LEU A 71 37.37 -54.47 5.37
N GLU A 72 38.70 -54.56 5.42
CA GLU A 72 39.44 -55.82 5.60
C GLU A 72 39.04 -56.51 6.90
N SER A 73 39.02 -55.78 8.01
CA SER A 73 38.59 -56.33 9.30
C SER A 73 37.14 -56.83 9.27
N ALA A 74 36.22 -56.03 8.71
CA ALA A 74 34.80 -56.39 8.61
C ALA A 74 34.57 -57.62 7.71
N GLN A 75 35.23 -57.67 6.56
CA GLN A 75 35.12 -58.80 5.62
C GLN A 75 35.79 -60.06 6.16
N ALA A 76 36.89 -59.94 6.91
CA ALA A 76 37.52 -61.07 7.59
C ALA A 76 36.62 -61.63 8.71
N GLY A 77 35.88 -60.76 9.40
CA GLY A 77 34.83 -61.18 10.32
C GLY A 77 33.75 -62.00 9.61
N TYR A 78 33.24 -61.50 8.48
CA TYR A 78 32.23 -62.21 7.69
C TYR A 78 32.75 -63.53 7.10
N ALA A 79 33.93 -63.54 6.48
CA ALA A 79 34.49 -64.73 5.86
C ALA A 79 34.68 -65.88 6.88
N ARG A 80 34.96 -65.55 8.15
CA ARG A 80 35.04 -66.56 9.23
C ARG A 80 33.68 -67.16 9.56
N MET A 81 32.61 -66.35 9.49
CA MET A 81 31.26 -66.83 9.76
C MET A 81 30.79 -67.87 8.73
N LEU A 82 31.38 -67.91 7.53
CA LEU A 82 31.10 -68.94 6.53
C LEU A 82 31.49 -70.35 7.01
N PHE A 83 32.34 -70.46 8.04
CA PHE A 83 32.83 -71.71 8.62
C PHE A 83 32.28 -71.97 10.02
N ASP A 84 31.27 -71.22 10.49
CA ASP A 84 30.67 -71.44 11.81
C ASP A 84 29.66 -72.61 11.84
N GLY A 85 29.18 -73.02 10.67
CA GLY A 85 28.18 -74.07 10.47
C GLY A 85 26.88 -73.52 9.89
N TYR A 86 25.74 -74.01 10.37
CA TYR A 86 24.44 -73.54 9.89
C TYR A 86 24.21 -72.05 10.20
N PRO A 87 23.78 -71.24 9.22
CA PRO A 87 23.47 -69.83 9.44
C PRO A 87 22.37 -69.63 10.49
N ASP A 88 22.66 -68.82 11.49
CA ASP A 88 21.70 -68.41 12.52
C ASP A 88 21.06 -67.04 12.20
N MET A 89 20.13 -66.61 13.05
CA MET A 89 19.53 -65.28 12.94
C MET A 89 20.56 -64.15 13.04
N GLY A 90 21.66 -64.34 13.78
CA GLY A 90 22.74 -63.36 13.92
C GLY A 90 23.48 -63.14 12.61
N TYR A 91 23.83 -64.23 11.90
CA TYR A 91 24.36 -64.21 10.55
C TYR A 91 23.43 -63.44 9.62
N VAL A 92 22.16 -63.85 9.56
CA VAL A 92 21.19 -63.31 8.61
C VAL A 92 20.92 -61.83 8.85
N ASN A 93 20.75 -61.40 10.10
CA ASN A 93 20.57 -60.00 10.45
C ASN A 93 21.76 -59.13 10.02
N ARG A 94 23.00 -59.62 10.17
CA ARG A 94 24.19 -58.90 9.70
C ARG A 94 24.19 -58.75 8.19
N ARG A 95 23.84 -59.80 7.44
CA ARG A 95 23.80 -59.75 5.97
C ARG A 95 22.70 -58.82 5.46
N MET A 96 21.51 -58.89 6.06
CA MET A 96 20.43 -57.95 5.78
C MET A 96 20.86 -56.48 6.01
N ALA A 97 21.51 -56.19 7.13
CA ALA A 97 22.03 -54.86 7.46
C ALA A 97 23.10 -54.38 6.45
N ILE A 98 23.92 -55.29 5.93
CA ILE A 98 24.87 -54.96 4.86
C ILE A 98 24.14 -54.54 3.58
N GLY A 99 23.06 -55.23 3.18
CA GLY A 99 22.29 -54.82 2.01
C GLY A 99 21.57 -53.48 2.17
N GLU A 100 21.04 -53.20 3.36
CA GLU A 100 20.50 -51.87 3.69
C GLU A 100 21.58 -50.78 3.66
N LEU A 101 22.78 -51.08 4.17
CA LEU A 101 23.91 -50.16 4.11
C LEU A 101 24.28 -49.87 2.65
N HIS A 102 24.45 -50.90 1.82
CA HIS A 102 24.80 -50.75 0.40
C HIS A 102 23.77 -49.91 -0.36
N ALA A 103 22.47 -50.10 -0.12
CA ALA A 103 21.42 -49.26 -0.71
C ALA A 103 21.51 -47.80 -0.25
N ARG A 104 21.86 -47.58 1.03
CA ARG A 104 21.98 -46.23 1.60
C ARG A 104 23.19 -45.46 1.07
N ILE A 105 24.34 -46.13 0.95
CA ILE A 105 25.59 -45.52 0.48
C ILE A 105 25.79 -45.64 -1.04
N ASN A 106 24.77 -46.10 -1.76
CA ASN A 106 24.73 -46.22 -3.21
C ASN A 106 25.87 -47.08 -3.80
N ILE A 107 26.28 -48.13 -3.09
CA ILE A 107 27.11 -49.18 -3.69
C ILE A 107 26.19 -49.98 -4.60
N THR A 108 26.33 -49.80 -5.90
CA THR A 108 25.48 -50.48 -6.88
C THR A 108 25.72 -52.00 -6.85
N PRO A 109 24.73 -52.82 -7.23
CA PRO A 109 24.87 -54.27 -7.27
C PRO A 109 26.03 -54.74 -8.15
N GLN A 110 26.46 -53.93 -9.13
CA GLN A 110 27.61 -54.25 -9.97
C GLN A 110 28.89 -54.45 -9.13
N TRP A 111 29.17 -53.58 -8.17
CA TRP A 111 30.36 -53.65 -7.33
C TRP A 111 30.26 -54.83 -6.38
N TYR A 112 29.08 -54.99 -5.78
CA TYR A 112 28.81 -56.05 -4.84
C TYR A 112 28.88 -57.44 -5.50
N ILE A 113 28.15 -57.67 -6.60
CA ILE A 113 28.12 -58.97 -7.31
C ILE A 113 29.48 -59.29 -7.93
N THR A 114 30.16 -58.31 -8.53
CA THR A 114 31.50 -58.53 -9.11
C THR A 114 32.49 -58.92 -8.03
N SER A 115 32.34 -58.42 -6.79
CA SER A 115 33.22 -58.84 -5.70
C SER A 115 33.10 -60.33 -5.36
N TYR A 116 31.96 -61.00 -5.63
CA TYR A 116 31.82 -62.45 -5.43
C TYR A 116 32.64 -63.26 -6.43
N HIS A 117 32.98 -62.71 -7.61
CA HIS A 117 33.90 -63.37 -8.54
C HIS A 117 35.29 -63.57 -7.90
N PHE A 118 35.74 -62.64 -7.05
CA PHE A 118 37.00 -62.77 -6.34
C PHE A 118 37.00 -63.91 -5.31
N TYR A 119 35.84 -64.25 -4.74
CA TYR A 119 35.73 -65.46 -3.94
C TYR A 119 35.97 -66.70 -4.81
N PHE A 120 35.41 -66.74 -6.01
CA PHE A 120 35.62 -67.85 -6.94
C PHE A 120 37.09 -67.99 -7.37
N GLU A 121 37.75 -66.89 -7.73
CA GLU A 121 39.15 -66.92 -8.21
C GLU A 121 40.17 -67.14 -7.09
N MET A 122 39.98 -66.51 -5.93
CA MET A 122 41.01 -66.46 -4.88
C MET A 122 40.70 -67.30 -3.64
N PHE A 123 39.42 -67.57 -3.34
CA PHE A 123 39.03 -68.28 -2.12
C PHE A 123 38.72 -69.76 -2.37
N TYR A 124 38.00 -70.08 -3.44
CA TYR A 124 37.62 -71.46 -3.74
C TYR A 124 38.83 -72.38 -3.96
N PRO A 125 39.90 -71.99 -4.67
CA PRO A 125 41.07 -72.86 -4.82
C PRO A 125 41.70 -73.22 -3.46
N ARG A 126 41.78 -72.25 -2.55
CA ARG A 126 42.32 -72.43 -1.19
C ARG A 126 41.45 -73.39 -0.35
N VAL A 127 40.14 -73.26 -0.46
CA VAL A 127 39.16 -74.16 0.19
C VAL A 127 39.25 -75.57 -0.39
N ARG A 128 39.39 -75.71 -1.72
CA ARG A 128 39.54 -77.01 -2.38
C ARG A 128 40.84 -77.72 -1.98
N GLU A 129 41.93 -76.98 -1.90
CA GLU A 129 43.24 -77.49 -1.47
C GLU A 129 43.17 -78.04 -0.04
N GLU A 130 42.62 -77.26 0.91
CA GLU A 130 42.47 -77.69 2.31
C GLU A 130 41.53 -78.89 2.46
N ALA A 131 40.43 -78.92 1.71
CA ALA A 131 39.44 -79.99 1.84
C ALA A 131 39.88 -81.34 1.25
N GLY A 132 40.97 -81.38 0.47
CA GLY A 132 41.54 -82.60 -0.09
C GLY A 132 40.52 -83.43 -0.88
N GLU A 133 40.28 -84.68 -0.45
CA GLU A 133 39.31 -85.58 -1.08
C GLU A 133 37.87 -85.03 -1.11
N LYS A 134 37.56 -84.07 -0.22
CA LYS A 134 36.25 -83.40 -0.15
C LYS A 134 36.21 -82.05 -0.87
N ALA A 135 37.18 -81.76 -1.73
CA ALA A 135 37.32 -80.47 -2.42
C ALA A 135 36.02 -79.98 -3.08
N ASP A 136 35.36 -80.84 -3.85
CA ASP A 136 34.15 -80.44 -4.60
C ASP A 136 32.94 -80.28 -3.66
N GLN A 137 32.84 -81.08 -2.61
CA GLN A 137 31.80 -80.91 -1.58
C GLN A 137 31.99 -79.61 -0.80
N ALA A 138 33.23 -79.27 -0.42
CA ALA A 138 33.54 -78.04 0.31
C ALA A 138 33.29 -76.79 -0.55
N ALA A 139 33.72 -76.81 -1.82
CA ALA A 139 33.45 -75.74 -2.77
C ALA A 139 31.94 -75.57 -3.03
N SER A 140 31.20 -76.67 -3.17
CA SER A 140 29.75 -76.65 -3.33
C SER A 140 29.03 -76.10 -2.10
N ALA A 141 29.40 -76.55 -0.89
CA ALA A 141 28.86 -76.06 0.38
C ALA A 141 29.06 -74.55 0.53
N LEU A 142 30.28 -74.06 0.25
CA LEU A 142 30.60 -72.64 0.28
C LEU A 142 29.80 -71.85 -0.75
N ASN A 143 29.66 -72.37 -1.98
CA ASN A 143 28.88 -71.73 -3.03
C ASN A 143 27.41 -71.55 -2.65
N LYS A 144 26.78 -72.59 -2.08
CA LYS A 144 25.40 -72.51 -1.59
C LYS A 144 25.25 -71.39 -0.56
N LEU A 145 26.21 -71.29 0.39
CA LEU A 145 26.16 -70.27 1.44
C LEU A 145 26.40 -68.84 0.90
N LEU A 146 27.33 -68.66 -0.04
CA LEU A 146 27.57 -67.37 -0.70
C LEU A 146 26.36 -66.94 -1.54
N ASN A 147 25.69 -67.86 -2.23
CA ASN A 147 24.45 -67.57 -2.96
C ASN A 147 23.29 -67.20 -2.01
N PHE A 148 23.15 -67.92 -0.89
CA PHE A 148 22.17 -67.58 0.15
C PHE A 148 22.37 -66.14 0.64
N ASP A 149 23.61 -65.77 0.90
CA ASP A 149 23.99 -64.44 1.34
C ASP A 149 23.73 -63.35 0.30
N GLN A 150 24.16 -63.57 -0.95
CA GLN A 150 23.91 -62.63 -2.04
C GLN A 150 22.42 -62.37 -2.22
N ALA A 151 21.56 -63.40 -2.10
CA ALA A 151 20.12 -63.26 -2.17
C ALA A 151 19.56 -62.39 -1.01
N LEU A 152 20.05 -62.58 0.22
CA LEU A 152 19.62 -61.76 1.37
C LEU A 152 19.97 -60.29 1.20
N ILE A 153 21.18 -60.00 0.74
CA ILE A 153 21.63 -58.61 0.52
C ILE A 153 20.87 -57.96 -0.62
N MET A 154 20.63 -58.69 -1.72
CA MET A 154 19.84 -58.16 -2.83
C MET A 154 18.38 -57.89 -2.42
N ASP A 155 17.77 -58.74 -1.59
CA ASP A 155 16.43 -58.52 -1.06
C ASP A 155 16.35 -57.21 -0.27
N THR A 156 17.26 -56.97 0.67
CA THR A 156 17.21 -55.73 1.47
C THR A 156 17.65 -54.51 0.68
N TYR A 157 18.56 -54.66 -0.28
CA TYR A 157 18.96 -53.60 -1.19
C TYR A 157 17.78 -53.09 -2.02
N ILE A 158 17.07 -54.01 -2.70
CA ILE A 158 15.93 -53.67 -3.57
C ILE A 158 14.79 -53.06 -2.74
N ASN A 159 14.50 -53.62 -1.57
CA ASN A 159 13.47 -53.07 -0.69
C ASN A 159 13.81 -51.64 -0.23
N GLY A 160 15.07 -51.39 0.16
CA GLY A 160 15.53 -50.06 0.53
C GLY A 160 15.39 -49.04 -0.62
N LEU A 161 15.75 -49.43 -1.84
CA LEU A 161 15.56 -48.58 -3.02
C LEU A 161 14.08 -48.31 -3.32
N MET A 162 13.22 -49.33 -3.20
CA MET A 162 11.77 -49.16 -3.38
C MET A 162 11.17 -48.21 -2.34
N ASP A 163 11.63 -48.24 -1.09
CA ASP A 163 11.16 -47.34 -0.04
C ASP A 163 11.61 -45.89 -0.29
N GLN A 164 12.85 -45.70 -0.75
CA GLN A 164 13.32 -44.38 -1.21
C GLN A 164 12.46 -43.85 -2.38
N MET A 165 12.18 -44.69 -3.38
CA MET A 165 11.31 -44.32 -4.51
C MET A 165 9.90 -43.95 -4.05
N ARG A 166 9.29 -44.72 -3.13
CA ARG A 166 7.98 -44.38 -2.55
C ARG A 166 7.99 -43.04 -1.83
N GLY A 167 9.07 -42.75 -1.09
CA GLY A 167 9.27 -41.46 -0.44
C GLY A 167 9.31 -40.31 -1.44
N LEU A 168 10.09 -40.45 -2.51
CA LEU A 168 10.18 -39.45 -3.58
C LEU A 168 8.84 -39.24 -4.30
N VAL A 169 8.11 -40.30 -4.63
CA VAL A 169 6.77 -40.20 -5.25
C VAL A 169 5.80 -39.46 -4.33
N THR A 170 5.83 -39.75 -3.02
CA THR A 170 5.00 -39.06 -2.03
C THR A 170 5.36 -37.57 -1.93
N GLN A 171 6.66 -37.26 -1.93
CA GLN A 171 7.14 -35.87 -1.90
C GLN A 171 6.72 -35.09 -3.15
N VAL A 172 6.83 -35.69 -4.33
CA VAL A 172 6.40 -35.09 -5.61
C VAL A 172 4.89 -34.85 -5.61
N ALA A 173 4.10 -35.82 -5.16
CA ALA A 173 2.64 -35.68 -5.06
C ALA A 173 2.25 -34.55 -4.11
N SER A 174 2.86 -34.47 -2.93
CA SER A 174 2.65 -33.38 -1.96
C SER A 174 2.99 -32.02 -2.57
N THR A 175 4.14 -31.92 -3.23
CA THR A 175 4.58 -30.68 -3.89
C THR A 175 3.60 -30.24 -4.99
N ALA A 176 3.06 -31.19 -5.76
CA ALA A 176 2.06 -30.89 -6.80
C ALA A 176 0.76 -30.33 -6.21
N VAL A 177 0.30 -30.85 -5.07
CA VAL A 177 -0.89 -30.32 -4.36
C VAL A 177 -0.64 -28.88 -3.88
N SER A 178 0.48 -28.63 -3.20
CA SER A 178 0.82 -27.27 -2.75
C SER A 178 0.97 -26.29 -3.91
N LEU A 179 1.51 -26.73 -5.05
CA LEU A 179 1.62 -25.90 -6.25
C LEU A 179 0.23 -25.56 -6.84
N ALA A 180 -0.69 -26.52 -6.86
CA ALA A 180 -2.05 -26.30 -7.34
C ALA A 180 -2.80 -25.30 -6.44
N GLU A 181 -2.66 -25.41 -5.11
CA GLU A 181 -3.24 -24.46 -4.16
C GLU A 181 -2.68 -23.04 -4.37
N ALA A 182 -1.35 -22.91 -4.47
CA ALA A 182 -0.69 -21.62 -4.72
C ALA A 182 -1.14 -21.00 -6.05
N SER A 183 -1.31 -21.82 -7.10
CA SER A 183 -1.83 -21.37 -8.40
C SER A 183 -3.27 -20.87 -8.29
N GLY A 184 -4.13 -21.53 -7.51
CA GLY A 184 -5.51 -21.10 -7.28
C GLY A 184 -5.58 -19.75 -6.56
N GLN A 185 -4.74 -19.57 -5.53
CA GLN A 185 -4.62 -18.28 -4.82
C GLN A 185 -4.15 -17.17 -5.76
N LEU A 186 -3.11 -17.42 -6.57
CA LEU A 186 -2.59 -16.45 -7.52
C LEU A 186 -3.64 -16.03 -8.55
N SER A 187 -4.44 -16.96 -9.06
CA SER A 187 -5.55 -16.66 -9.98
C SER A 187 -6.58 -15.73 -9.35
N THR A 188 -6.95 -15.98 -8.08
CA THR A 188 -7.90 -15.14 -7.33
C THR A 188 -7.35 -13.74 -7.12
N THR A 189 -6.07 -13.62 -6.74
CA THR A 189 -5.40 -12.33 -6.57
C THR A 189 -5.31 -11.56 -7.88
N ALA A 190 -5.03 -12.24 -9.00
CA ALA A 190 -4.99 -11.61 -10.32
C ALA A 190 -6.37 -11.05 -10.73
N GLU A 191 -7.44 -11.77 -10.45
CA GLU A 191 -8.81 -11.32 -10.71
C GLU A 191 -9.18 -10.07 -9.87
N GLN A 192 -8.85 -10.09 -8.58
CA GLN A 192 -9.02 -8.93 -7.69
C GLN A 192 -8.23 -7.71 -8.15
N ALA A 193 -6.97 -7.91 -8.58
CA ALA A 193 -6.15 -6.83 -9.14
C ALA A 193 -6.78 -6.26 -10.42
N GLY A 194 -7.32 -7.11 -11.30
CA GLY A 194 -8.06 -6.69 -12.49
C GLY A 194 -9.26 -5.80 -12.16
N GLN A 195 -10.06 -6.19 -11.17
CA GLN A 195 -11.20 -5.39 -10.71
C GLN A 195 -10.77 -4.04 -10.11
N ALA A 196 -9.68 -4.03 -9.32
CA ALA A 196 -9.14 -2.81 -8.74
C ALA A 196 -8.65 -1.83 -9.82
N VAL A 197 -7.94 -2.31 -10.85
CA VAL A 197 -7.50 -1.50 -11.99
C VAL A 197 -8.69 -0.89 -12.73
N GLN A 198 -9.77 -1.66 -12.95
CA GLN A 198 -10.98 -1.15 -13.57
C GLN A 198 -11.67 -0.07 -12.73
N GLY A 199 -11.69 -0.23 -11.40
CA GLY A 199 -12.20 0.77 -10.47
C GLY A 199 -11.38 2.07 -10.48
N ILE A 200 -10.06 1.95 -10.54
CA ILE A 200 -9.14 3.10 -10.68
C ILE A 200 -9.41 3.83 -11.99
N ALA A 201 -9.48 3.12 -13.12
CA ALA A 201 -9.76 3.73 -14.42
C ALA A 201 -11.07 4.52 -14.43
N THR A 202 -12.14 3.95 -13.85
CA THR A 202 -13.44 4.62 -13.71
C THR A 202 -13.33 5.88 -12.85
N THR A 203 -12.63 5.80 -11.72
CA THR A 203 -12.44 6.94 -10.82
C THR A 203 -11.62 8.04 -11.48
N SER A 204 -10.55 7.69 -12.21
CA SER A 204 -9.75 8.64 -12.97
C SER A 204 -10.59 9.39 -14.02
N GLN A 205 -11.51 8.71 -14.69
CA GLN A 205 -12.44 9.34 -15.63
C GLN A 205 -13.37 10.35 -14.95
N VAL A 206 -13.91 9.99 -13.78
CA VAL A 206 -14.77 10.88 -12.98
C VAL A 206 -13.98 12.11 -12.51
N VAL A 207 -12.74 11.93 -12.05
CA VAL A 207 -11.87 13.04 -11.63
C VAL A 207 -11.52 13.96 -12.80
N ALA A 208 -11.26 13.42 -13.99
CA ALA A 208 -11.01 14.22 -15.19
C ALA A 208 -12.23 15.09 -15.54
N CYS A 209 -13.42 14.50 -15.58
CA CYS A 209 -14.67 15.22 -15.82
C CYS A 209 -14.93 16.31 -14.77
N ALA A 210 -14.75 15.99 -13.48
CA ALA A 210 -14.89 16.96 -12.40
C ALA A 210 -13.88 18.11 -12.50
N SER A 211 -12.66 17.85 -12.96
CA SER A 211 -11.63 18.86 -13.17
C SER A 211 -12.00 19.81 -14.31
N GLU A 212 -12.59 19.30 -15.39
CA GLU A 212 -13.14 20.11 -16.49
C GLU A 212 -14.28 21.02 -16.00
N GLU A 213 -15.26 20.45 -15.27
CA GLU A 213 -16.37 21.22 -14.69
C GLU A 213 -15.87 22.32 -13.74
N GLN A 214 -14.89 22.00 -12.89
CA GLN A 214 -14.27 22.97 -11.98
C GLN A 214 -13.56 24.09 -12.75
N SER A 215 -12.91 23.80 -13.87
CA SER A 215 -12.27 24.82 -14.72
C SER A 215 -13.30 25.81 -15.29
N VAL A 216 -14.45 25.30 -15.73
CA VAL A 216 -15.57 26.15 -16.19
C VAL A 216 -16.08 27.03 -15.06
N LYS A 217 -16.31 26.46 -13.86
CA LYS A 217 -16.75 27.22 -12.69
C LYS A 217 -15.72 28.27 -12.24
N SER A 218 -14.44 27.96 -12.32
CA SER A 218 -13.38 28.94 -12.03
C SER A 218 -13.44 30.12 -12.99
N THR A 219 -13.67 29.87 -14.28
CA THR A 219 -13.84 30.92 -15.30
C THR A 219 -15.07 31.78 -15.03
N GLU A 220 -16.20 31.19 -14.64
CA GLU A 220 -17.41 31.93 -14.21
C GLU A 220 -17.11 32.87 -13.04
N VAL A 221 -16.38 32.39 -12.02
CA VAL A 221 -15.98 33.20 -10.86
C VAL A 221 -15.09 34.37 -11.27
N THR A 222 -14.09 34.14 -12.14
CA THR A 222 -13.22 35.22 -12.66
C THR A 222 -14.04 36.29 -13.39
N ASN A 223 -15.00 35.88 -14.21
CA ASN A 223 -15.89 36.81 -14.90
C ASN A 223 -16.75 37.62 -13.92
N GLY A 224 -17.30 36.96 -12.89
CA GLY A 224 -18.06 37.61 -11.82
C GLY A 224 -17.21 38.63 -11.03
N MET A 225 -15.95 38.29 -10.72
CA MET A 225 -15.02 39.22 -10.09
C MET A 225 -14.72 40.44 -10.96
N GLY A 226 -14.58 40.24 -12.28
CA GLY A 226 -14.43 41.36 -13.23
C GLY A 226 -15.66 42.29 -13.25
N GLN A 227 -16.88 41.75 -13.14
CA GLN A 227 -18.09 42.56 -13.02
C GLN A 227 -18.15 43.31 -11.68
N LEU A 228 -17.80 42.64 -10.58
CA LEU A 228 -17.77 43.24 -9.25
C LEU A 228 -16.77 44.41 -9.19
N SER A 229 -15.58 44.24 -9.76
CA SER A 229 -14.57 45.31 -9.84
C SER A 229 -15.12 46.55 -10.55
N ARG A 230 -15.78 46.36 -11.70
CA ARG A 230 -16.41 47.47 -12.44
C ARG A 230 -17.52 48.16 -11.65
N ALA A 231 -18.33 47.40 -10.91
CA ALA A 231 -19.38 47.95 -10.06
C ALA A 231 -18.78 48.79 -8.91
N ILE A 232 -17.69 48.33 -8.30
CA ILE A 232 -16.97 49.09 -7.27
C ILE A 232 -16.41 50.39 -7.83
N GLU A 233 -15.84 50.37 -9.03
CA GLU A 233 -15.33 51.57 -9.72
C GLU A 233 -16.45 52.59 -10.01
N GLN A 234 -17.61 52.13 -10.47
CA GLN A 234 -18.78 53.00 -10.66
C GLN A 234 -19.28 53.60 -9.34
N VAL A 235 -19.33 52.81 -8.26
CA VAL A 235 -19.72 53.31 -6.93
C VAL A 235 -18.72 54.36 -6.42
N ALA A 236 -17.43 54.13 -6.60
CA ALA A 236 -16.39 55.09 -6.22
C ALA A 236 -16.53 56.40 -7.00
N GLN A 237 -16.76 56.32 -8.33
CA GLN A 237 -17.00 57.49 -9.16
C GLN A 237 -18.27 58.24 -8.77
N GLY A 238 -19.38 57.52 -8.52
CA GLY A 238 -20.63 58.10 -8.05
C GLY A 238 -20.49 58.78 -6.69
N SER A 239 -19.72 58.17 -5.78
CA SER A 239 -19.41 58.75 -4.47
C SER A 239 -18.59 60.04 -4.59
N GLN A 240 -17.64 60.10 -5.53
CA GLN A 240 -16.87 61.33 -5.81
C GLN A 240 -17.75 62.44 -6.39
N GLN A 241 -18.68 62.10 -7.29
CA GLN A 241 -19.66 63.06 -7.82
C GLN A 241 -20.59 63.58 -6.71
N GLN A 242 -21.06 62.68 -5.85
CA GLN A 242 -21.92 63.04 -4.73
C GLN A 242 -21.20 63.94 -3.71
N ALA A 243 -19.92 63.68 -3.42
CA ALA A 243 -19.10 64.57 -2.59
C ALA A 243 -19.02 65.99 -3.16
N SER A 244 -18.77 66.13 -4.47
CA SER A 244 -18.73 67.43 -5.14
C SER A 244 -20.09 68.14 -5.15
N ALA A 245 -21.19 67.40 -5.36
CA ALA A 245 -22.54 67.95 -5.28
C ALA A 245 -22.87 68.46 -3.88
N VAL A 246 -22.41 67.77 -2.83
CA VAL A 246 -22.56 68.21 -1.43
C VAL A 246 -21.78 69.50 -1.17
N GLU A 247 -20.55 69.62 -1.68
CA GLU A 247 -19.77 70.87 -1.57
C GLU A 247 -20.47 72.05 -2.25
N GLN A 248 -21.02 71.84 -3.45
CA GLN A 248 -21.80 72.87 -4.15
C GLN A 248 -23.08 73.24 -3.39
N ALA A 249 -23.82 72.25 -2.88
CA ALA A 249 -25.00 72.50 -2.08
C ALA A 249 -24.68 73.31 -0.82
N ALA A 250 -23.57 73.00 -0.14
CA ALA A 250 -23.09 73.77 1.00
C ALA A 250 -22.76 75.23 0.62
N ALA A 251 -22.15 75.45 -0.55
CA ALA A 251 -21.90 76.80 -1.06
C ALA A 251 -23.19 77.57 -1.34
N ILE A 252 -24.19 76.93 -1.96
CA ILE A 252 -25.51 77.54 -2.20
C ILE A 252 -26.21 77.87 -0.87
N VAL A 253 -26.16 76.97 0.11
CA VAL A 253 -26.72 77.22 1.45
C VAL A 253 -26.07 78.45 2.09
N ASN A 254 -24.75 78.62 1.96
CA ASN A 254 -24.06 79.82 2.43
C ASN A 254 -24.53 81.09 1.70
N GLN A 255 -24.69 81.05 0.37
CA GLN A 255 -25.22 82.18 -0.40
C GLN A 255 -26.66 82.53 0.00
N VAL A 256 -27.53 81.55 0.17
CA VAL A 256 -28.91 81.74 0.63
C VAL A 256 -28.93 82.34 2.04
N SER A 257 -28.01 81.91 2.93
CA SER A 257 -27.86 82.50 4.26
C SER A 257 -27.49 83.99 4.18
N THR A 258 -26.51 84.37 3.34
CA THR A 258 -26.14 85.77 3.11
C THR A 258 -27.28 86.59 2.53
N ALA A 259 -27.98 86.07 1.51
CA ALA A 259 -29.13 86.75 0.91
C ALA A 259 -30.27 86.94 1.93
N THR A 260 -30.51 85.94 2.79
CA THR A 260 -31.50 86.03 3.87
C THR A 260 -31.12 87.13 4.88
N GLN A 261 -29.83 87.28 5.22
CA GLN A 261 -29.34 88.37 6.06
C GLN A 261 -29.48 89.75 5.40
N GLU A 262 -29.30 89.86 4.09
CA GLU A 262 -29.54 91.11 3.35
C GLU A 262 -31.03 91.46 3.29
N VAL A 263 -31.90 90.49 3.01
CA VAL A 263 -33.35 90.68 3.05
C VAL A 263 -33.80 91.14 4.44
N ALA A 264 -33.27 90.53 5.52
CA ALA A 264 -33.55 90.95 6.88
C ALA A 264 -33.09 92.40 7.15
N ARG A 265 -31.90 92.80 6.66
CA ARG A 265 -31.41 94.18 6.77
C ARG A 265 -32.28 95.17 6.00
N ASN A 266 -32.65 94.85 4.76
CA ASN A 266 -33.52 95.68 3.93
C ASN A 266 -34.91 95.83 4.55
N ALA A 267 -35.47 94.76 5.11
CA ALA A 267 -36.74 94.81 5.84
C ALA A 267 -36.65 95.73 7.06
N GLN A 268 -35.54 95.69 7.80
CA GLN A 268 -35.30 96.60 8.93
C GLN A 268 -35.20 98.06 8.49
N SER A 269 -34.45 98.35 7.42
CA SER A 269 -34.35 99.71 6.85
C SER A 269 -35.69 100.22 6.33
N ALA A 270 -36.48 99.37 5.67
CA ALA A 270 -37.82 99.71 5.19
C ALA A 270 -38.78 99.98 6.35
N ALA A 271 -38.70 99.21 7.44
CA ALA A 271 -39.48 99.45 8.66
C ALA A 271 -39.12 100.80 9.30
N GLU A 272 -37.84 101.14 9.38
CA GLU A 272 -37.37 102.44 9.87
C GLU A 272 -37.80 103.60 8.98
N GLY A 273 -37.66 103.47 7.65
CA GLY A 273 -38.15 104.47 6.70
C GLY A 273 -39.66 104.67 6.77
N SER A 274 -40.43 103.59 6.94
CA SER A 274 -41.88 103.65 7.15
C SER A 274 -42.24 104.36 8.45
N ARG A 275 -41.46 104.13 9.52
CA ARG A 275 -41.62 104.84 10.80
C ARG A 275 -41.41 106.34 10.64
N GLN A 276 -40.33 106.76 9.97
CA GLN A 276 -40.05 108.17 9.69
C GLN A 276 -41.10 108.83 8.79
N ALA A 277 -41.56 108.13 7.74
CA ALA A 277 -42.64 108.62 6.89
C ALA A 277 -43.94 108.81 7.69
N GLY A 278 -44.24 107.91 8.63
CA GLY A 278 -45.36 108.05 9.56
C GLY A 278 -45.24 109.27 10.49
N GLU A 279 -44.05 109.56 11.01
CA GLU A 279 -43.77 110.76 11.80
C GLU A 279 -43.94 112.04 10.96
N ALA A 280 -43.38 112.08 9.76
CA ALA A 280 -43.50 113.20 8.84
C ALA A 280 -44.95 113.45 8.40
N ALA A 281 -45.71 112.38 8.10
CA ALA A 281 -47.13 112.49 7.79
C ALA A 281 -47.93 113.05 8.99
N THR A 282 -47.59 112.65 10.21
CA THR A 282 -48.19 113.19 11.44
C THR A 282 -47.90 114.69 11.59
N ALA A 283 -46.64 115.10 11.41
CA ALA A 283 -46.25 116.52 11.45
C ALA A 283 -46.91 117.33 10.34
N GLY A 284 -47.01 116.78 9.13
CA GLY A 284 -47.71 117.38 8.00
C GLY A 284 -49.20 117.57 8.28
N SER A 285 -49.85 116.57 8.87
CA SER A 285 -51.26 116.68 9.32
C SER A 285 -51.45 117.85 10.28
N GLN A 286 -50.55 118.02 11.26
CA GLN A 286 -50.60 119.17 12.18
C GLN A 286 -50.40 120.53 11.48
N MET A 287 -49.54 120.59 10.46
CA MET A 287 -49.34 121.79 9.64
C MET A 287 -50.60 122.15 8.84
N VAL A 288 -51.27 121.15 8.24
CA VAL A 288 -52.54 121.34 7.53
C VAL A 288 -53.62 121.82 8.52
N GLU A 289 -53.69 121.25 9.71
CA GLU A 289 -54.61 121.66 10.77
C GLU A 289 -54.39 123.12 11.19
N LYS A 290 -53.12 123.54 11.38
CA LYS A 290 -52.78 124.95 11.61
C LYS A 290 -53.17 125.86 10.45
N THR A 291 -53.00 125.39 9.22
CA THR A 291 -53.36 126.15 8.01
C THR A 291 -54.87 126.31 7.90
N LEU A 292 -55.65 125.27 8.17
CA LEU A 292 -57.11 125.33 8.26
C LEU A 292 -57.56 126.34 9.32
N ALA A 293 -56.95 126.32 10.52
CA ALA A 293 -57.22 127.32 11.55
C ALA A 293 -56.84 128.75 11.10
N GLY A 294 -55.76 128.91 10.33
CA GLY A 294 -55.39 130.17 9.70
C GLY A 294 -56.39 130.64 8.64
N MET A 295 -56.87 129.73 7.79
CA MET A 295 -57.91 129.99 6.78
C MET A 295 -59.23 130.42 7.44
N ASP A 296 -59.60 129.82 8.57
CA ASP A 296 -60.76 130.26 9.35
C ASP A 296 -60.58 131.69 9.90
N LYS A 297 -59.38 132.06 10.35
CA LYS A 297 -59.08 133.46 10.72
C LYS A 297 -59.21 134.41 9.54
N ILE A 298 -58.71 134.02 8.36
CA ILE A 298 -58.84 134.82 7.14
C ILE A 298 -60.31 134.98 6.77
N LYS A 299 -61.09 133.89 6.77
CA LYS A 299 -62.54 133.92 6.54
C LYS A 299 -63.21 134.94 7.47
N ASN A 300 -62.93 134.87 8.78
CA ASN A 300 -63.49 135.81 9.75
C ASN A 300 -63.07 137.28 9.46
N ALA A 301 -61.82 137.50 9.04
CA ALA A 301 -61.34 138.83 8.67
C ALA A 301 -62.01 139.35 7.38
N VAL A 302 -62.21 138.48 6.38
CA VAL A 302 -62.92 138.80 5.14
C VAL A 302 -64.40 139.07 5.40
N ASP A 303 -65.07 138.29 6.24
CA ASP A 303 -66.46 138.53 6.65
C ASP A 303 -66.59 139.89 7.37
N THR A 304 -65.63 140.20 8.25
CA THR A 304 -65.56 141.52 8.92
C THR A 304 -65.36 142.66 7.93
N ALA A 305 -64.47 142.48 6.95
CA ALA A 305 -64.23 143.46 5.89
C ALA A 305 -65.49 143.66 5.02
N SER A 306 -66.18 142.57 4.67
CA SER A 306 -67.43 142.59 3.92
C SER A 306 -68.53 143.35 4.69
N GLN A 307 -68.64 143.16 6.01
CA GLN A 307 -69.55 143.94 6.86
C GLN A 307 -69.22 145.44 6.85
N ARG A 308 -67.94 145.82 6.93
CA ARG A 308 -67.53 147.23 6.85
C ARG A 308 -67.82 147.85 5.48
N ILE A 309 -67.62 147.11 4.39
CA ILE A 309 -67.97 147.56 3.04
C ILE A 309 -69.48 147.75 2.91
N SER A 310 -70.29 146.82 3.44
CA SER A 310 -71.74 146.97 3.48
C SER A 310 -72.14 148.23 4.26
N GLY A 311 -71.54 148.48 5.42
CA GLY A 311 -71.78 149.69 6.21
C GLY A 311 -71.35 150.98 5.51
N LEU A 312 -70.26 150.97 4.74
CA LEU A 312 -69.88 152.09 3.86
C LEU A 312 -70.88 152.29 2.72
N GLY A 313 -71.45 151.21 2.18
CA GLY A 313 -72.54 151.25 1.21
C GLY A 313 -73.77 151.97 1.74
N ASP A 314 -74.17 151.68 2.98
CA ASP A 314 -75.29 152.35 3.65
C ASP A 314 -75.00 153.84 3.88
N GLN A 315 -73.79 154.20 4.33
CA GLN A 315 -73.37 155.60 4.49
C GLN A 315 -73.31 156.37 3.16
N SER A 316 -72.93 155.70 2.06
CA SER A 316 -72.89 156.31 0.73
C SER A 316 -74.30 156.58 0.18
N ALA A 317 -75.27 155.68 0.47
CA ALA A 317 -76.68 155.90 0.14
C ALA A 317 -77.29 157.07 0.93
N GLU A 318 -76.84 157.30 2.17
CA GLU A 318 -77.28 158.41 3.02
C GLU A 318 -76.75 159.77 2.53
N ILE A 319 -75.52 159.84 2.01
CA ILE A 319 -74.98 161.03 1.34
C ILE A 319 -75.77 161.35 0.05
N GLY A 320 -76.20 160.34 -0.70
CA GLY A 320 -77.05 160.51 -1.89
C GLY A 320 -78.38 161.24 -1.63
N LYS A 321 -78.97 161.07 -0.44
CA LYS A 321 -80.19 161.78 -0.03
C LYS A 321 -79.98 163.28 0.25
N ILE A 322 -78.76 163.70 0.60
CA ILE A 322 -78.44 165.11 0.90
C ILE A 322 -78.22 165.94 -0.38
N VAL A 323 -77.85 165.29 -1.49
CA VAL A 323 -77.58 165.94 -2.79
C VAL A 323 -78.86 166.17 -3.61
N SER A 324 -80.00 165.65 -3.16
CA SER A 324 -81.29 165.83 -3.83
C SER A 324 -82.08 166.99 -3.19
N VAL A 325 -81.62 168.21 -3.43
CA VAL A 325 -82.35 169.48 -3.24
C VAL A 325 -83.01 169.87 -4.55
#